data_AF-A0A9P0I776-F1
#
_entry.id   AF-A0A9P0I776-F1
#
_cell.length_a   1.000
_cell.length_b   1.000
_cell.length_c   1.000
_cell.angle_alpha   90.00
_cell.angle_beta   90.00
_cell.angle_gamma   90.00
#
_symmetry.space_group_name_H-M   'P 1'
#
loop_
_entity.id
_entity.type
_entity.pdbx_description
1 polymer ?
#
loop_
_entity_poly.entity_id
_entity_poly.type
_entity_poly.pdbx_seq_one_letter_code
_entity_poly.pdbx_strand_id
1 'polypeptide(L)'
;MDKTVIPTSMEKLYKNLIFCGEIDFYCIGCRELFHSIPEVEKHIRWEKHRTFLKNQSYISSYKKDCILKIHEHFYCEICNYVFTDKDHIIIHIESESHISTKMKRNTGPPTEPPKFIGIYDSEYVVIKKVILDMPQWNTITNQKCYVCDEEVPNTLIRKHMKFGGHIINLIQSKTIYEEERYYRLVCRNQRFCFTCKKTFSAEDFDDHWSTCQNIEVLEIQRLKETRTAAMEDIAKMQEIQKKLISTVQEFYWVDEKNNIATCRYCKTVVNILFKPMIDHMKNKHDNHQSSDESSSDEEVQFSEVIDFGKRRKELAEFGRQHHVRLNHNASKGWCSVCDCYMSAHKRVFKIHIRGYIHKGFLEIQGLTPPVHEPEPRDFKTISVYDYSLEYIPSEKAFHIDNKYVVDVFSFFLLFKIEGNPHVKKTKCFACNELIAQGQERKHCETAEHKEKFLEAKLIEPGKNKDAPNFGEYIREIKPNLYHCGLCNRTFPFRASLEFHKASNGHQSIKTNRIVNPEAPAIVFNTRHDDVYIKLLTICLKDQAK
;
A
#
# COMPACT_ATOMS: atom_id res chain seq x y z
N MET A 1 9.01 -30.41 25.06
CA MET A 1 8.43 -29.97 26.34
C MET A 1 8.21 -28.47 26.25
N ASP A 2 7.01 -28.07 25.82
CA ASP A 2 6.63 -26.66 25.78
C ASP A 2 6.59 -26.13 27.21
N LYS A 3 7.42 -25.12 27.48
CA LYS A 3 7.33 -24.37 28.73
C LYS A 3 6.01 -23.61 28.69
N THR A 4 5.06 -24.03 29.49
CA THR A 4 3.85 -23.28 29.83
C THR A 4 4.27 -21.86 30.24
N VAL A 5 3.99 -20.90 29.37
CA VAL A 5 4.19 -19.46 29.62
C VAL A 5 3.17 -19.04 30.67
N ILE A 6 3.63 -18.79 31.90
CA ILE A 6 2.78 -18.26 32.97
C ILE A 6 2.42 -16.81 32.59
N PRO A 7 1.14 -16.43 32.52
CA PRO A 7 0.73 -15.06 32.20
C PRO A 7 1.31 -14.04 33.18
N THR A 8 1.87 -12.94 32.67
CA THR A 8 2.38 -11.82 33.47
C THR A 8 1.21 -11.02 34.05
N SER A 9 1.10 -10.93 35.39
CA SER A 9 0.05 -10.11 36.03
C SER A 9 0.36 -8.60 35.99
N MET A 10 -0.67 -7.77 35.93
CA MET A 10 -0.53 -6.30 35.90
C MET A 10 0.18 -5.75 37.14
N GLU A 11 -0.09 -6.33 38.31
CA GLU A 11 0.56 -5.95 39.57
C GLU A 11 2.08 -6.13 39.54
N LYS A 12 2.57 -7.15 38.81
CA LYS A 12 4.01 -7.36 38.61
C LYS A 12 4.58 -6.20 37.81
N LEU A 13 3.91 -5.75 36.75
CA LEU A 13 4.36 -4.63 35.93
C LEU A 13 4.36 -3.32 36.73
N TYR A 14 3.30 -3.06 37.48
CA TYR A 14 3.15 -1.81 38.24
C TYR A 14 4.23 -1.65 39.32
N LYS A 15 4.55 -2.73 40.04
CA LYS A 15 5.64 -2.80 41.03
C LYS A 15 7.02 -2.57 40.43
N ASN A 16 7.20 -2.82 39.14
CA ASN A 16 8.45 -2.57 38.41
C ASN A 16 8.43 -1.22 37.67
N LEU A 17 7.57 -0.27 38.09
CA LEU A 17 7.46 1.08 37.53
C LEU A 17 7.15 1.10 36.03
N ILE A 18 6.49 0.06 35.54
CA ILE A 18 6.01 0.00 34.16
C ILE A 18 4.63 0.66 34.12
N PHE A 19 4.56 1.73 33.36
CA PHE A 19 3.35 2.44 33.03
C PHE A 19 2.68 1.76 31.84
N CYS A 20 1.51 1.19 32.06
CA CYS A 20 0.85 0.29 31.13
C CYS A 20 -0.29 1.03 30.42
N GLY A 21 -0.10 1.30 29.13
CA GLY A 21 -1.18 1.57 28.21
C GLY A 21 -1.73 0.28 27.58
N GLU A 22 -2.54 0.47 26.55
CA GLU A 22 -3.11 -0.64 25.76
C GLU A 22 -2.07 -1.31 24.88
N ILE A 23 -1.17 -0.51 24.31
CA ILE A 23 -0.07 -0.94 23.43
C ILE A 23 1.27 -0.48 23.99
N ASP A 24 1.30 0.74 24.51
CA ASP A 24 2.49 1.44 24.98
C ASP A 24 2.80 1.06 26.43
N PHE A 25 3.98 0.48 26.68
CA PHE A 25 4.49 0.19 28.01
C PHE A 25 5.71 1.04 28.30
N TYR A 26 5.62 1.96 29.24
CA TYR A 26 6.67 2.93 29.52
C TYR A 26 7.30 2.72 30.89
N CYS A 27 8.59 2.43 30.93
CA CYS A 27 9.32 2.37 32.21
C CYS A 27 9.62 3.79 32.68
N ILE A 28 8.93 4.26 33.72
CA ILE A 28 9.06 5.63 34.23
C ILE A 28 10.48 5.86 34.78
N GLY A 29 11.06 4.84 35.41
CA GLY A 29 12.40 4.89 35.97
C GLY A 29 13.49 5.02 34.91
N CYS A 30 13.48 4.12 33.92
CA CYS A 30 14.49 4.07 32.86
C CYS A 30 14.20 5.00 31.68
N ARG A 31 12.98 5.55 31.59
CA ARG A 31 12.48 6.37 30.48
C ARG A 31 12.51 5.67 29.12
N GLU A 32 12.23 4.38 29.12
CA GLU A 32 12.21 3.52 27.93
C GLU A 32 10.77 3.10 27.60
N LEU A 33 10.42 3.15 26.31
CA LEU A 33 9.12 2.74 25.78
C LEU A 33 9.24 1.37 25.10
N PHE A 34 8.28 0.50 25.37
CA PHE A 34 8.14 -0.84 24.79
C PHE A 34 6.74 -1.01 24.22
N HIS A 35 6.59 -1.91 23.25
CA HIS A 35 5.30 -2.19 22.62
C HIS A 35 4.87 -3.66 22.78
N SER A 36 5.58 -4.41 23.62
CA SER A 36 5.28 -5.81 23.88
C SER A 36 5.68 -6.23 25.29
N ILE A 37 4.84 -7.06 25.92
CA ILE A 37 5.11 -7.64 27.25
C ILE A 37 6.44 -8.42 27.28
N PRO A 38 6.82 -9.24 26.28
CA PRO A 38 8.10 -9.94 26.28
C PRO A 38 9.33 -9.02 26.38
N GLU A 39 9.31 -7.86 25.71
CA GLU A 39 10.37 -6.86 25.81
C GLU A 39 10.43 -6.24 27.20
N VAL A 40 9.27 -5.90 27.76
CA VAL A 40 9.16 -5.41 29.15
C VAL A 40 9.71 -6.45 30.13
N GLU A 41 9.37 -7.72 29.95
CA GLU A 41 9.86 -8.79 30.82
C GLU A 41 11.39 -8.98 30.74
N LYS A 42 11.98 -8.73 29.57
CA LYS A 42 13.44 -8.69 29.41
C LYS A 42 14.02 -7.47 30.11
N HIS A 43 13.39 -6.31 29.96
CA HIS A 43 13.80 -5.07 30.60
C HIS A 43 13.78 -5.15 32.14
N ILE A 44 12.70 -5.65 32.76
CA ILE A 44 12.62 -5.76 34.24
C ILE A 44 13.61 -6.79 34.84
N ARG A 45 14.14 -7.69 34.00
CA ARG A 45 15.22 -8.62 34.38
C ARG A 45 16.61 -8.01 34.27
N TRP A 46 16.74 -6.85 33.62
CA TRP A 46 17.99 -6.15 33.44
C TRP A 46 18.53 -5.60 34.76
N GLU A 47 19.82 -5.83 35.03
CA GLU A 47 20.42 -5.50 36.33
C GLU A 47 20.37 -4.00 36.65
N LYS A 48 20.52 -3.13 35.63
CA LYS A 48 20.43 -1.68 35.84
C LYS A 48 19.04 -1.25 36.29
N HIS A 49 17.99 -1.82 35.70
CA HIS A 49 16.61 -1.57 36.11
C HIS A 49 16.36 -2.02 37.56
N ARG A 50 16.81 -3.24 37.92
CA ARG A 50 16.64 -3.78 39.28
C ARG A 50 17.38 -2.95 40.33
N THR A 51 18.58 -2.48 40.02
CA THR A 51 19.36 -1.62 40.90
C THR A 51 18.65 -0.28 41.10
N PHE A 52 18.13 0.32 40.02
CA PHE A 52 17.32 1.54 40.11
C PHE A 52 16.09 1.34 41.01
N LEU A 53 15.35 0.24 40.80
CA LEU A 53 14.13 -0.07 41.54
C LEU A 53 14.37 -0.23 43.05
N LYS A 54 15.46 -0.91 43.45
CA LYS A 54 15.84 -1.10 44.87
C LYS A 54 16.08 0.22 45.60
N ASN A 55 16.48 1.27 44.88
CA ASN A 55 16.75 2.59 45.45
C ASN A 55 15.50 3.47 45.54
N GLN A 56 14.34 3.00 45.05
CA GLN A 56 13.10 3.76 45.14
C GLN A 56 12.39 3.48 46.46
N SER A 57 11.79 4.53 47.02
CA SER A 57 11.00 4.44 48.25
C SER A 57 9.71 5.22 48.12
N TYR A 58 8.68 4.77 48.84
CA TYR A 58 7.42 5.50 48.92
C TYR A 58 7.60 6.81 49.67
N ILE A 59 6.86 7.83 49.26
CA ILE A 59 6.80 9.09 49.97
C ILE A 59 6.17 8.84 51.35
N SER A 60 6.84 9.28 52.41
CA SER A 60 6.45 8.99 53.80
C SER A 60 5.00 9.33 54.11
N SER A 61 4.50 10.48 53.64
CA SER A 61 3.12 10.94 53.82
C SER A 61 2.07 10.11 53.06
N TYR A 62 2.48 9.39 52.01
CA TYR A 62 1.57 8.68 51.10
C TYR A 62 1.91 7.18 50.98
N LYS A 63 2.64 6.64 51.96
CA LYS A 63 3.09 5.24 51.95
C LYS A 63 1.94 4.24 51.88
N LYS A 64 0.80 4.54 52.52
CA LYS A 64 -0.41 3.70 52.52
C LYS A 64 -1.09 3.64 51.15
N ASP A 65 -0.75 4.55 50.24
CA ASP A 65 -1.33 4.68 48.90
C ASP A 65 -0.32 4.30 47.81
N CYS A 66 0.83 3.75 48.22
CA CYS A 66 1.89 3.27 47.35
C CYS A 66 2.35 4.32 46.31
N ILE A 67 2.49 5.57 46.76
CA ILE A 67 2.96 6.67 45.91
C ILE A 67 4.49 6.78 45.96
N LEU A 68 5.15 6.72 44.81
CA LEU A 68 6.58 6.94 44.65
C LEU A 68 6.87 8.30 44.01
N LYS A 69 7.99 8.92 44.35
CA LYS A 69 8.56 10.04 43.56
C LYS A 69 9.65 9.47 42.65
N ILE A 70 9.46 9.57 41.34
CA ILE A 70 10.40 9.07 40.34
C ILE A 70 10.76 10.25 39.42
N HIS A 71 12.00 10.70 39.47
CA HIS A 71 12.44 11.93 38.78
C HIS A 71 11.56 13.14 39.18
N GLU A 72 10.97 13.82 38.19
CA GLU A 72 10.06 14.96 38.36
C GLU A 72 8.58 14.54 38.47
N HIS A 73 8.30 13.24 38.56
CA HIS A 73 6.95 12.69 38.56
C HIS A 73 6.60 12.00 39.87
N PHE A 74 5.31 11.94 40.16
CA PHE A 74 4.74 11.11 41.22
C PHE A 74 3.99 9.95 40.58
N TYR A 75 4.19 8.74 41.07
CA TYR A 75 3.59 7.54 40.48
C TYR A 75 2.81 6.77 41.53
N CYS A 76 1.53 6.51 41.26
CA CYS A 76 0.69 5.61 42.04
C CYS A 76 0.83 4.19 41.52
N GLU A 77 1.44 3.31 42.32
CA GLU A 77 1.59 1.90 41.97
C GLU A 77 0.26 1.14 41.93
N ILE A 78 -0.74 1.58 42.72
CA ILE A 78 -2.04 0.90 42.80
C ILE A 78 -2.84 1.13 41.51
N CYS A 79 -2.95 2.39 41.10
CA CYS A 79 -3.78 2.79 39.99
C CYS A 79 -3.04 2.79 38.64
N ASN A 80 -1.72 2.64 38.65
CA ASN A 80 -0.86 2.88 37.50
C ASN A 80 -1.18 4.25 36.89
N TYR A 81 -0.93 5.30 37.67
CA TYR A 81 -1.23 6.69 37.32
C TYR A 81 -0.06 7.60 37.69
N VAL A 82 0.25 8.58 36.84
CA VAL A 82 1.36 9.53 37.03
C VAL A 82 0.82 10.95 37.22
N PHE A 83 1.41 11.67 38.17
CA PHE A 83 1.15 13.07 38.44
C PHE A 83 2.41 13.90 38.17
N THR A 84 2.20 15.11 37.68
CA THR A 84 3.24 16.14 37.55
C THR A 84 3.32 17.04 38.78
N ASP A 85 2.25 17.09 39.58
CA ASP A 85 2.13 17.96 40.75
C ASP A 85 1.67 17.16 41.99
N LYS A 86 2.15 17.56 43.16
CA LYS A 86 1.76 16.99 44.45
C LYS A 86 0.30 17.25 44.79
N ASP A 87 -0.25 18.39 44.40
CA ASP A 87 -1.62 18.75 44.80
C ASP A 87 -2.66 17.78 44.22
N HIS A 88 -2.40 17.24 43.03
CA HIS A 88 -3.23 16.21 42.40
C HIS A 88 -3.17 14.84 43.09
N ILE A 89 -2.16 14.57 43.92
CA ILE A 89 -2.05 13.30 44.66
C ILE A 89 -3.20 13.20 45.65
N ILE A 90 -3.50 14.27 46.39
CA ILE A 90 -4.54 14.28 47.43
C ILE A 90 -5.90 14.03 46.79
N ILE A 91 -6.22 14.76 45.73
CA ILE A 91 -7.46 14.60 44.97
C ILE A 91 -7.62 13.16 44.46
N HIS A 92 -6.53 12.54 43.99
CA HIS A 92 -6.57 11.17 43.50
C HIS A 92 -6.78 10.13 44.60
N ILE A 93 -6.02 10.19 45.70
CA ILE A 93 -6.10 9.17 46.75
C ILE A 93 -7.44 9.20 47.49
N GLU A 94 -8.12 10.36 47.50
CA GLU A 94 -9.46 10.51 48.06
C GLU A 94 -10.56 10.12 47.07
N SER A 95 -10.23 9.92 45.78
CA SER A 95 -11.23 9.52 44.78
C SER A 95 -11.77 8.11 45.02
N GLU A 96 -13.07 7.92 44.76
CA GLU A 96 -13.72 6.61 44.82
C GLU A 96 -13.03 5.57 43.93
N SER A 97 -12.46 6.01 42.81
CA SER A 97 -11.71 5.14 41.88
C SER A 97 -10.46 4.56 42.54
N HIS A 98 -9.68 5.37 43.26
CA HIS A 98 -8.48 4.87 43.96
C HIS A 98 -8.87 3.96 45.12
N ILE A 99 -9.82 4.40 45.96
CA ILE A 99 -10.28 3.64 47.13
C ILE A 99 -10.78 2.26 46.71
N SER A 100 -11.64 2.19 45.68
CA SER A 100 -12.16 0.91 45.18
C SER A 100 -11.07 0.01 44.59
N THR A 101 -10.11 0.56 43.84
CA THR A 101 -8.99 -0.21 43.25
C THR A 101 -8.06 -0.74 44.34
N LYS A 102 -7.75 0.09 45.35
CA LYS A 102 -6.96 -0.29 46.52
C LYS A 102 -7.62 -1.42 47.31
N MET A 103 -8.93 -1.39 47.50
CA MET A 103 -9.67 -2.47 48.15
C MET A 103 -9.63 -3.77 47.32
N LYS A 104 -9.92 -3.68 46.01
CA LYS A 104 -9.87 -4.83 45.08
C LYS A 104 -8.49 -5.49 45.04
N ARG A 105 -7.41 -4.72 45.06
CA ARG A 105 -6.04 -5.24 45.06
C ARG A 105 -5.73 -6.14 46.25
N ASN A 106 -6.41 -5.94 47.37
CA ASN A 106 -6.21 -6.74 48.59
C ASN A 106 -7.07 -8.00 48.64
N THR A 107 -8.12 -8.10 47.80
CA THR A 107 -9.14 -9.17 47.92
C THR A 107 -9.46 -9.89 46.61
N GLY A 108 -8.98 -9.40 45.47
CA GLY A 108 -9.32 -9.90 44.13
C GLY A 108 -8.21 -10.76 43.49
N PRO A 109 -8.56 -11.57 42.47
CA PRO A 109 -7.56 -12.29 41.68
C PRO A 109 -6.68 -11.30 40.88
N PRO A 110 -5.43 -11.69 40.54
CA PRO A 110 -4.54 -10.87 39.74
C PRO A 110 -5.19 -10.49 38.42
N THR A 111 -5.15 -9.20 38.07
CA THR A 111 -5.69 -8.69 36.81
C THR A 111 -4.72 -8.94 35.66
N GLU A 112 -5.23 -9.49 34.56
CA GLU A 112 -4.50 -9.59 33.31
C GLU A 112 -4.41 -8.21 32.63
N PRO A 113 -3.36 -7.95 31.83
CA PRO A 113 -3.29 -6.77 31.00
C PRO A 113 -4.48 -6.73 30.04
N PRO A 114 -5.11 -5.56 29.84
CA PRO A 114 -6.16 -5.43 28.84
C PRO A 114 -5.60 -5.87 27.48
N LYS A 115 -6.27 -6.81 26.82
CA LYS A 115 -5.89 -7.23 25.47
C LYS A 115 -6.26 -6.11 24.51
N PHE A 116 -5.26 -5.53 23.86
CA PHE A 116 -5.48 -4.55 22.81
C PHE A 116 -6.36 -5.14 21.71
N ILE A 117 -7.41 -4.39 21.35
CA ILE A 117 -8.40 -4.79 20.33
C ILE A 117 -7.98 -4.18 18.99
N GLY A 118 -6.89 -4.70 18.42
CA GLY A 118 -6.37 -4.20 17.15
C GLY A 118 -5.03 -4.82 16.73
N ILE A 119 -4.45 -4.24 15.68
CA ILE A 119 -3.12 -4.58 15.15
C ILE A 119 -2.23 -3.37 15.33
N TYR A 120 -1.05 -3.61 15.91
CA TYR A 120 -0.02 -2.60 16.07
C TYR A 120 1.14 -2.89 15.12
N ASP A 121 1.58 -1.86 14.40
CA ASP A 121 2.81 -1.83 13.61
C ASP A 121 3.57 -0.54 13.95
N SER A 122 4.88 -0.55 13.76
CA SER A 122 5.75 0.62 13.97
C SER A 122 5.31 1.89 13.23
N GLU A 123 4.52 1.79 12.16
CA GLU A 123 4.07 2.92 11.35
C GLU A 123 2.57 3.25 11.51
N TYR A 124 1.77 2.35 12.09
CA TYR A 124 0.30 2.51 12.15
C TYR A 124 -0.37 1.60 13.20
N VAL A 125 -1.60 1.97 13.55
CA VAL A 125 -2.49 1.21 14.42
C VAL A 125 -3.80 0.94 13.71
N VAL A 126 -4.23 -0.32 13.71
CA VAL A 126 -5.52 -0.76 13.14
C VAL A 126 -6.44 -1.15 14.28
N ILE A 127 -7.55 -0.44 14.43
CA ILE A 127 -8.60 -0.78 15.37
C ILE A 127 -9.83 -1.18 14.58
N LYS A 128 -10.16 -2.47 14.60
CA LYS A 128 -11.17 -3.09 13.72
C LYS A 128 -10.92 -2.76 12.23
N LYS A 129 -11.61 -1.75 11.70
CA LYS A 129 -11.53 -1.30 10.30
C LYS A 129 -11.12 0.18 10.20
N VAL A 130 -10.57 0.76 11.25
CA VAL A 130 -10.06 2.13 11.28
C VAL A 130 -8.55 2.06 11.36
N ILE A 131 -7.88 2.77 10.45
CA ILE A 131 -6.42 2.85 10.42
C ILE A 131 -5.98 4.26 10.78
N LEU A 132 -5.12 4.29 11.78
CA LEU A 132 -4.50 5.47 12.34
C LEU A 132 -3.01 5.40 12.02
N ASP A 133 -2.46 6.42 11.36
CA ASP A 133 -1.01 6.58 11.33
C ASP A 133 -0.50 6.93 12.75
N MET A 134 0.83 6.83 12.97
CA MET A 134 1.38 7.12 14.30
C MET A 134 1.00 8.52 14.84
N PRO A 135 1.05 9.61 14.06
CA PRO A 135 0.54 10.90 14.51
C PRO A 135 -0.92 10.84 14.98
N GLN A 136 -1.82 10.20 14.21
CA GLN A 136 -3.24 10.08 14.56
C GLN A 136 -3.47 9.22 15.80
N TRP A 137 -2.74 8.11 15.97
CA TRP A 137 -2.77 7.30 17.20
C TRP A 137 -2.38 8.13 18.42
N ASN A 138 -1.36 8.99 18.23
CA ASN A 138 -0.89 9.94 19.22
C ASN A 138 -1.78 11.18 19.35
N THR A 139 -2.91 11.24 18.63
CA THR A 139 -3.86 12.36 18.55
C THR A 139 -3.19 13.67 18.15
N ILE A 140 -2.26 13.60 17.20
CA ILE A 140 -1.60 14.76 16.60
C ILE A 140 -2.23 14.98 15.23
N THR A 141 -3.01 16.05 15.08
CA THR A 141 -3.64 16.43 13.81
C THR A 141 -3.54 17.93 13.62
N ASN A 142 -3.40 18.38 12.37
CA ASN A 142 -3.27 19.80 12.02
C ASN A 142 -2.21 20.55 12.84
N GLN A 143 -1.04 19.92 13.06
CA GLN A 143 0.06 20.48 13.86
C GLN A 143 -0.30 20.80 15.32
N LYS A 144 -1.32 20.14 15.88
CA LYS A 144 -1.66 20.21 17.30
C LYS A 144 -1.67 18.81 17.91
N CYS A 145 -1.03 18.65 19.06
CA CYS A 145 -1.15 17.45 19.89
C CYS A 145 -2.28 17.64 20.90
N TYR A 146 -3.32 16.81 20.84
CA TYR A 146 -4.48 16.98 21.71
C TYR A 146 -4.33 16.34 23.10
N VAL A 147 -3.39 15.40 23.27
CA VAL A 147 -3.04 14.86 24.60
C VAL A 147 -2.09 15.75 25.39
N CYS A 148 -1.31 16.59 24.69
CA CYS A 148 -0.42 17.57 25.32
C CYS A 148 -1.00 19.00 25.30
N ASP A 149 -2.07 19.22 24.52
CA ASP A 149 -2.70 20.53 24.27
C ASP A 149 -1.72 21.61 23.80
N GLU A 150 -0.75 21.23 22.98
CA GLU A 150 0.28 22.13 22.43
C GLU A 150 0.39 22.04 20.90
N GLU A 151 0.87 23.11 20.29
CA GLU A 151 1.20 23.13 18.86
C GLU A 151 2.51 22.38 18.62
N VAL A 152 2.50 21.47 17.65
CA VAL A 152 3.62 20.63 17.27
C VAL A 152 3.84 20.76 15.76
N PRO A 153 4.84 21.54 15.33
CA PRO A 153 5.19 21.67 13.93
C PRO A 153 5.49 20.31 13.28
N ASN A 154 5.16 20.15 11.99
CA ASN A 154 5.33 18.89 11.27
C ASN A 154 6.75 18.29 11.37
N THR A 155 7.78 19.13 11.42
CA THR A 155 9.19 18.73 11.55
C THR A 155 9.54 18.15 12.93
N LEU A 156 8.74 18.44 13.95
CA LEU A 156 9.00 18.06 15.35
C LEU A 156 8.11 16.91 15.84
N ILE A 157 7.10 16.49 15.08
CA ILE A 157 6.15 15.42 15.48
C ILE A 157 6.87 14.17 15.97
N ARG A 158 7.89 13.68 15.23
CA ARG A 158 8.65 12.48 15.62
C ARG A 158 9.43 12.63 16.93
N LYS A 159 9.91 13.84 17.22
CA LYS A 159 10.64 14.14 18.46
C LYS A 159 9.66 14.26 19.63
N HIS A 160 8.53 14.94 19.40
CA HIS A 160 7.46 15.11 20.38
C HIS A 160 6.88 13.75 20.83
N MET A 161 6.59 12.83 19.91
CA MET A 161 6.07 11.49 20.24
C MET A 161 7.00 10.65 21.13
N LYS A 162 8.31 10.95 21.13
CA LYS A 162 9.31 10.26 21.98
C LYS A 162 9.53 10.94 23.32
N PHE A 163 8.91 12.09 23.55
CA PHE A 163 9.07 12.84 24.78
C PHE A 163 8.33 12.13 25.93
N GLY A 164 8.98 11.98 27.08
CA GLY A 164 8.42 11.24 28.22
C GLY A 164 7.09 11.81 28.71
N GLY A 165 6.96 13.15 28.74
CA GLY A 165 5.70 13.81 29.10
C GLY A 165 4.56 13.49 28.13
N HIS A 166 4.84 13.44 26.83
CA HIS A 166 3.86 13.04 25.82
C HIS A 166 3.44 11.59 25.99
N ILE A 167 4.39 10.67 26.18
CA ILE A 167 4.10 9.24 26.38
C ILE A 167 3.23 9.02 27.62
N ILE A 168 3.52 9.73 28.71
CA ILE A 168 2.71 9.68 29.94
C ILE A 168 1.29 10.18 29.67
N ASN A 169 1.14 11.35 29.05
CA ASN A 169 -0.16 11.91 28.69
C ASN A 169 -0.94 10.98 27.76
N LEU A 170 -0.25 10.36 26.80
CA LEU A 170 -0.81 9.39 25.88
C LEU A 170 -1.35 8.16 26.60
N ILE A 171 -0.58 7.54 27.50
CA ILE A 171 -1.04 6.37 28.25
C ILE A 171 -2.20 6.74 29.19
N GLN A 172 -2.19 7.93 29.80
CA GLN A 172 -3.28 8.40 30.69
C GLN A 172 -4.54 8.82 29.95
N SER A 173 -4.41 9.26 28.70
CA SER A 173 -5.52 9.50 27.78
C SER A 173 -6.11 8.17 27.34
N LYS A 174 -6.97 7.61 28.21
CA LYS A 174 -7.64 6.33 28.00
C LYS A 174 -8.37 6.34 26.67
N THR A 175 -8.31 5.21 25.96
CA THR A 175 -9.19 5.00 24.81
C THR A 175 -10.44 4.25 25.25
N ILE A 176 -11.55 4.55 24.61
CA ILE A 176 -12.87 4.02 24.93
C ILE A 176 -13.41 3.28 23.72
N TYR A 177 -13.90 2.07 23.99
CA TYR A 177 -14.50 1.15 23.02
C TYR A 177 -15.90 0.79 23.52
N GLU A 178 -16.92 1.52 23.05
CA GLU A 178 -18.32 1.29 23.42
C GLU A 178 -19.10 0.98 22.15
N GLU A 179 -19.54 -0.28 22.00
CA GLU A 179 -20.21 -0.78 20.80
C GLU A 179 -19.37 -0.55 19.51
N GLU A 180 -19.75 0.46 18.73
CA GLU A 180 -19.11 0.89 17.49
C GLU A 180 -18.26 2.17 17.66
N ARG A 181 -18.27 2.78 18.85
CA ARG A 181 -17.59 4.04 19.18
C ARG A 181 -16.14 3.78 19.56
N TYR A 182 -15.23 4.40 18.81
CA TYR A 182 -13.79 4.34 19.06
C TYR A 182 -13.23 5.75 19.17
N TYR A 183 -12.84 6.12 20.38
CA TYR A 183 -12.31 7.45 20.65
C TYR A 183 -11.34 7.45 21.82
N ARG A 184 -10.57 8.52 21.92
CA ARG A 184 -9.67 8.78 23.03
C ARG A 184 -10.13 10.00 23.81
N LEU A 185 -10.10 9.92 25.13
CA LEU A 185 -10.29 11.07 25.99
C LEU A 185 -9.01 11.91 25.98
N VAL A 186 -9.10 13.14 25.50
CA VAL A 186 -7.95 14.07 25.39
C VAL A 186 -8.18 15.29 26.28
N CYS A 187 -7.23 16.23 26.30
CA CYS A 187 -7.28 17.39 27.19
C CYS A 187 -8.60 18.18 27.06
N ARG A 188 -8.98 18.88 28.14
CA ARG A 188 -10.19 19.72 28.22
C ARG A 188 -11.50 18.95 28.03
N ASN A 189 -11.56 17.69 28.49
CA ASN A 189 -12.72 16.79 28.34
C ASN A 189 -13.18 16.61 26.89
N GLN A 190 -12.26 16.78 25.93
CA GLN A 190 -12.55 16.55 24.53
C GLN A 190 -12.42 15.06 24.20
N ARG A 191 -13.11 14.64 23.14
CA ARG A 191 -13.09 13.28 22.62
C ARG A 191 -12.49 13.30 21.22
N PHE A 192 -11.37 12.63 21.03
CA PHE A 192 -10.76 12.43 19.71
C PHE A 192 -11.38 11.20 19.05
N CYS A 193 -12.21 11.40 18.02
CA CYS A 193 -12.84 10.32 17.27
C CYS A 193 -11.81 9.64 16.36
N PHE A 194 -11.55 8.35 16.54
CA PHE A 194 -10.64 7.61 15.66
C PHE A 194 -11.20 7.46 14.24
N THR A 195 -12.53 7.43 14.10
CA THR A 195 -13.20 7.21 12.81
C THR A 195 -13.05 8.41 11.87
N CYS A 196 -13.28 9.64 12.33
CA CYS A 196 -13.13 10.84 11.50
C CYS A 196 -11.85 11.64 11.77
N LYS A 197 -11.06 11.27 12.79
CA LYS A 197 -9.75 11.88 13.13
C LYS A 197 -9.89 13.35 13.54
N LYS A 198 -11.01 13.69 14.18
CA LYS A 198 -11.34 15.04 14.68
C LYS A 198 -11.63 14.99 16.18
N THR A 199 -11.47 16.12 16.85
CA THR A 199 -11.85 16.32 18.25
C THR A 199 -13.21 17.00 18.36
N PHE A 200 -13.94 16.63 19.42
CA PHE A 200 -15.24 17.20 19.76
C PHE A 200 -15.28 17.46 21.26
N SER A 201 -16.15 18.39 21.68
CA SER A 201 -16.52 18.53 23.09
C SER A 201 -17.26 17.27 23.57
N ALA A 202 -17.40 17.09 24.88
CA ALA A 202 -18.17 15.97 25.41
C ALA A 202 -19.65 16.01 24.96
N GLU A 203 -20.22 17.21 24.85
CA GLU A 203 -21.61 17.46 24.45
C GLU A 203 -21.82 17.18 22.96
N ASP A 204 -20.95 17.73 22.10
CA ASP A 204 -21.09 17.61 20.64
C ASP A 204 -20.77 16.19 20.13
N PHE A 205 -20.00 15.42 20.89
CA PHE A 205 -19.49 14.13 20.41
C PHE A 205 -20.62 13.11 20.17
N ASP A 206 -21.65 13.12 21.01
CA ASP A 206 -22.77 12.18 20.87
C ASP A 206 -23.59 12.49 19.61
N ASP A 207 -23.81 13.77 19.31
CA ASP A 207 -24.49 14.22 18.09
C ASP A 207 -23.63 14.00 16.84
N HIS A 208 -22.31 14.24 16.93
CA HIS A 208 -21.36 13.95 15.85
C HIS A 208 -21.40 12.47 15.47
N TRP A 209 -21.62 11.58 16.44
CA TRP A 209 -21.58 10.16 16.16
C TRP A 209 -22.68 9.74 15.19
N SER A 210 -23.80 10.46 15.07
CA SER A 210 -24.83 10.14 14.06
C SER A 210 -24.49 10.59 12.63
N THR A 211 -23.53 11.50 12.48
CA THR A 211 -23.22 12.21 11.22
C THR A 211 -21.76 12.02 10.78
N CYS A 212 -20.98 11.22 11.52
CA CYS A 212 -19.58 10.99 11.29
C CYS A 212 -19.36 10.44 9.87
N GLN A 213 -18.64 11.19 9.02
CA GLN A 213 -18.46 10.95 7.58
C GLN A 213 -17.89 9.57 7.17
N ASN A 214 -17.43 8.76 8.13
CA ASN A 214 -16.95 7.39 7.89
C ASN A 214 -17.91 6.32 8.44
N ILE A 215 -19.09 6.71 8.93
CA ILE A 215 -20.18 5.79 9.24
C ILE A 215 -20.72 5.18 7.98
N GLU A 216 -20.77 5.85 6.83
CA GLU A 216 -21.16 5.19 5.57
C GLU A 216 -20.32 3.93 5.27
N VAL A 217 -19.04 3.91 5.66
CA VAL A 217 -18.16 2.73 5.52
C VAL A 217 -18.57 1.60 6.49
N LEU A 218 -19.08 1.94 7.67
CA LEU A 218 -19.60 1.00 8.68
C LEU A 218 -21.08 0.63 8.44
N GLU A 219 -21.89 1.51 7.87
CA GLU A 219 -23.35 1.42 7.66
C GLU A 219 -23.68 0.65 6.39
N ILE A 220 -22.87 0.80 5.33
CA ILE A 220 -22.82 -0.15 4.21
C ILE A 220 -22.48 -1.57 4.69
N GLN A 221 -21.87 -1.72 5.88
CA GLN A 221 -21.58 -3.01 6.51
C GLN A 221 -22.63 -3.45 7.54
N ARG A 222 -23.29 -2.55 8.26
CA ARG A 222 -24.46 -2.84 9.10
C ARG A 222 -25.63 -3.38 8.28
N LEU A 223 -25.84 -2.82 7.08
CA LEU A 223 -26.77 -3.36 6.08
C LEU A 223 -26.41 -4.78 5.60
N LYS A 224 -25.17 -5.25 5.82
CA LYS A 224 -24.74 -6.64 5.54
C LYS A 224 -25.06 -7.62 6.67
N GLU A 225 -25.32 -7.13 7.88
CA GLU A 225 -25.50 -7.97 9.06
C GLU A 225 -26.97 -8.10 9.51
N THR A 226 -27.87 -7.20 9.11
CA THR A 226 -29.26 -7.21 9.61
C THR A 226 -30.40 -7.35 8.60
N ARG A 227 -30.18 -7.67 7.31
CA ARG A 227 -31.32 -7.94 6.41
C ARG A 227 -31.09 -9.07 5.42
N THR A 228 -31.89 -10.12 5.59
CA THR A 228 -32.25 -11.12 4.57
C THR A 228 -33.06 -10.47 3.44
N ALA A 229 -32.37 -9.82 2.51
CA ALA A 229 -32.83 -9.57 1.15
C ALA A 229 -31.65 -9.11 0.27
N ALA A 230 -31.50 -9.71 -0.91
CA ALA A 230 -30.53 -9.40 -1.98
C ALA A 230 -29.10 -9.98 -1.83
N MET A 231 -28.97 -11.31 -1.87
CA MET A 231 -27.67 -12.00 -1.99
C MET A 231 -26.96 -11.73 -3.34
N GLU A 232 -27.66 -11.36 -4.41
CA GLU A 232 -27.07 -11.13 -5.75
C GLU A 232 -26.41 -9.75 -5.91
N ASP A 233 -26.96 -8.70 -5.32
CA ASP A 233 -26.39 -7.35 -5.43
C ASP A 233 -25.19 -7.13 -4.51
N ILE A 234 -25.15 -7.82 -3.36
CA ILE A 234 -23.99 -7.82 -2.45
C ILE A 234 -22.79 -8.52 -3.11
N ALA A 235 -23.00 -9.64 -3.80
CA ALA A 235 -21.94 -10.34 -4.53
C ALA A 235 -21.38 -9.47 -5.67
N LYS A 236 -22.24 -8.80 -6.44
CA LYS A 236 -21.83 -7.85 -7.47
C LYS A 236 -21.05 -6.67 -6.90
N MET A 237 -21.50 -6.06 -5.79
CA MET A 237 -20.78 -4.96 -5.14
C MET A 237 -19.43 -5.40 -4.56
N GLN A 238 -19.35 -6.60 -3.95
CA GLN A 238 -18.09 -7.17 -3.47
C GLN A 238 -17.12 -7.44 -4.63
N GLU A 239 -17.62 -7.91 -5.76
CA GLU A 239 -16.80 -8.17 -6.94
C GLU A 239 -16.32 -6.86 -7.60
N ILE A 240 -17.17 -5.83 -7.64
CA ILE A 240 -16.78 -4.48 -8.09
C ILE A 240 -15.73 -3.88 -7.15
N GLN A 241 -15.92 -4.02 -5.83
CA GLN A 241 -14.99 -3.51 -4.84
C GLN A 241 -13.63 -4.22 -4.94
N LYS A 242 -13.60 -5.55 -5.06
CA LYS A 242 -12.37 -6.32 -5.34
C LYS A 242 -11.69 -5.87 -6.64
N LYS A 243 -12.45 -5.66 -7.72
CA LYS A 243 -11.93 -5.15 -9.00
C LYS A 243 -11.38 -3.72 -8.90
N LEU A 244 -11.96 -2.88 -8.06
CA LEU A 244 -11.48 -1.52 -7.82
C LEU A 244 -10.21 -1.54 -6.95
N ILE A 245 -10.19 -2.32 -5.87
CA ILE A 245 -9.00 -2.54 -5.05
C ILE A 245 -7.85 -3.06 -5.90
N SER A 246 -8.07 -4.01 -6.81
CA SER A 246 -7.01 -4.55 -7.67
C SER A 246 -6.36 -3.49 -8.57
N THR A 247 -7.07 -2.41 -8.90
CA THR A 247 -6.50 -1.32 -9.74
C THR A 247 -5.52 -0.42 -9.00
N VAL A 248 -5.57 -0.43 -7.67
CA VAL A 248 -4.66 0.34 -6.81
C VAL A 248 -3.72 -0.56 -6.04
N GLN A 249 -4.00 -1.86 -5.97
CA GLN A 249 -3.22 -2.88 -5.26
C GLN A 249 -1.75 -2.96 -5.70
N GLU A 250 -1.41 -2.57 -6.93
CA GLU A 250 0.00 -2.48 -7.36
C GLU A 250 0.81 -1.43 -6.58
N PHE A 251 0.13 -0.44 -6.00
CA PHE A 251 0.71 0.61 -5.16
C PHE A 251 0.67 0.27 -3.67
N TYR A 252 0.13 -0.90 -3.29
CA TYR A 252 0.01 -1.33 -1.90
C TYR A 252 0.50 -2.76 -1.67
N TRP A 253 0.96 -3.05 -0.46
CA TRP A 253 1.08 -4.40 0.06
C TRP A 253 -0.23 -4.71 0.77
N VAL A 254 -0.99 -5.69 0.28
CA VAL A 254 -2.35 -5.96 0.74
C VAL A 254 -2.34 -7.15 1.67
N ASP A 255 -2.85 -6.95 2.88
CA ASP A 255 -3.07 -7.99 3.88
C ASP A 255 -4.58 -8.20 4.05
N GLU A 256 -5.12 -9.12 3.25
CA GLU A 256 -6.55 -9.44 3.24
C GLU A 256 -7.05 -9.96 4.59
N LYS A 257 -6.20 -10.63 5.38
CA LYS A 257 -6.56 -11.18 6.69
C LYS A 257 -6.89 -10.07 7.69
N ASN A 258 -6.16 -8.97 7.59
CA ASN A 258 -6.26 -7.83 8.50
C ASN A 258 -7.04 -6.65 7.89
N ASN A 259 -7.57 -6.80 6.68
CA ASN A 259 -8.28 -5.78 5.92
C ASN A 259 -7.49 -4.46 5.72
N ILE A 260 -6.17 -4.55 5.64
CA ILE A 260 -5.27 -3.39 5.49
C ILE A 260 -4.40 -3.46 4.23
N ALA A 261 -4.02 -2.28 3.74
CA ALA A 261 -3.16 -2.08 2.58
C ALA A 261 -2.07 -1.05 2.89
N THR A 262 -0.81 -1.42 2.73
CA THR A 262 0.35 -0.57 3.03
C THR A 262 0.92 0.03 1.77
N CYS A 263 0.90 1.36 1.63
CA CYS A 263 1.39 2.06 0.44
C CYS A 263 2.87 1.72 0.20
N ARG A 264 3.20 1.28 -1.02
CA ARG A 264 4.57 0.89 -1.38
C ARG A 264 5.54 2.07 -1.36
N TYR A 265 5.06 3.28 -1.63
CA TYR A 265 5.84 4.51 -1.77
C TYR A 265 6.18 5.18 -0.43
N CYS A 266 5.18 5.48 0.40
CA CYS A 266 5.41 6.20 1.67
C CYS A 266 5.13 5.35 2.92
N LYS A 267 4.80 4.07 2.75
CA LYS A 267 4.48 3.14 3.84
C LYS A 267 3.21 3.48 4.65
N THR A 268 2.46 4.52 4.28
CA THR A 268 1.16 4.80 4.90
C THR A 268 0.18 3.66 4.69
N VAL A 269 -0.51 3.27 5.75
CA VAL A 269 -1.48 2.17 5.72
C VAL A 269 -2.89 2.71 5.66
N VAL A 270 -3.70 2.05 4.85
CA VAL A 270 -5.09 2.41 4.55
C VAL A 270 -5.93 1.15 4.46
N ASN A 271 -7.25 1.27 4.59
CA ASN A 271 -8.12 0.10 4.57
C ASN A 271 -8.10 -0.48 3.16
N ILE A 272 -8.35 -1.79 3.02
CA ILE A 272 -8.59 -2.41 1.71
C ILE A 272 -9.97 -1.99 1.20
N LEU A 273 -10.10 -0.71 0.92
CA LEU A 273 -11.26 -0.03 0.37
C LEU A 273 -10.71 0.91 -0.70
N PHE A 274 -11.31 0.87 -1.88
CA PHE A 274 -10.80 1.63 -3.02
C PHE A 274 -10.65 3.14 -2.74
N LYS A 275 -11.63 3.74 -2.06
CA LYS A 275 -11.65 5.19 -1.75
C LYS A 275 -10.49 5.59 -0.83
N PRO A 276 -10.29 5.00 0.36
CA PRO A 276 -9.10 5.22 1.19
C PRO A 276 -7.77 5.03 0.45
N MET A 277 -7.64 3.97 -0.36
CA MET A 277 -6.42 3.71 -1.13
C MET A 277 -6.17 4.75 -2.22
N ILE A 278 -7.19 5.27 -2.88
CA ILE A 278 -6.98 6.25 -3.96
C ILE A 278 -6.82 7.67 -3.43
N ASP A 279 -7.50 8.02 -2.34
CA ASP A 279 -7.40 9.34 -1.72
C ASP A 279 -6.02 9.54 -1.08
N HIS A 280 -5.46 8.49 -0.47
CA HIS A 280 -4.07 8.50 -0.04
C HIS A 280 -3.10 8.78 -1.20
N MET A 281 -3.24 8.05 -2.32
CA MET A 281 -2.39 8.22 -3.49
C MET A 281 -2.42 9.66 -4.02
N LYS A 282 -3.61 10.25 -4.15
CA LYS A 282 -3.78 11.63 -4.64
C LYS A 282 -3.21 12.67 -3.68
N ASN A 283 -3.46 12.52 -2.38
CA ASN A 283 -3.14 13.58 -1.43
C ASN A 283 -1.69 13.56 -0.94
N LYS A 284 -0.98 12.43 -1.08
CA LYS A 284 0.38 12.27 -0.54
C LYS A 284 1.46 12.05 -1.60
N HIS A 285 1.08 11.73 -2.85
CA HIS A 285 2.05 11.39 -3.90
C HIS A 285 1.85 12.17 -5.20
N ASP A 286 0.82 13.00 -5.30
CA ASP A 286 0.52 13.80 -6.49
C ASP A 286 1.01 15.25 -6.27
N ASN A 287 2.34 15.43 -6.27
CA ASN A 287 3.01 16.73 -6.06
C ASN A 287 3.24 17.46 -7.40
N HIS A 288 2.17 17.74 -8.14
CA HIS A 288 2.20 18.75 -9.20
C HIS A 288 1.29 19.92 -8.83
N GLN A 289 1.85 20.86 -8.05
CA GLN A 289 1.44 22.26 -8.17
C GLN A 289 2.01 22.79 -9.49
N SER A 290 1.13 23.15 -10.41
CA SER A 290 1.40 24.25 -11.35
C SER A 290 0.34 25.29 -11.08
N SER A 291 0.80 26.45 -10.62
CA SER A 291 0.09 27.71 -10.54
C SER A 291 -0.42 28.15 -11.92
N ASP A 292 -1.43 29.01 -11.87
CA ASP A 292 -2.04 29.82 -12.94
C ASP A 292 -3.29 29.25 -13.66
N GLU A 293 -4.39 29.54 -12.96
CA GLU A 293 -5.60 30.25 -13.42
C GLU A 293 -6.71 29.54 -14.20
N SER A 294 -7.84 29.45 -13.47
CA SER A 294 -9.22 29.69 -13.90
C SER A 294 -9.88 28.66 -14.83
N SER A 295 -10.73 27.81 -14.22
CA SER A 295 -12.03 27.41 -14.76
C SER A 295 -12.83 26.68 -13.68
N SER A 296 -13.66 27.44 -12.96
CA SER A 296 -14.87 27.07 -12.21
C SER A 296 -14.92 25.69 -11.52
N ASP A 297 -14.96 25.73 -10.19
CA ASP A 297 -15.47 24.68 -9.33
C ASP A 297 -16.87 24.22 -9.78
N GLU A 298 -16.95 23.06 -10.42
CA GLU A 298 -18.19 22.28 -10.45
C GLU A 298 -18.16 21.36 -9.22
N GLU A 299 -18.87 21.79 -8.17
CA GLU A 299 -19.30 20.95 -7.07
C GLU A 299 -19.96 19.68 -7.62
N VAL A 300 -19.49 18.51 -7.18
CA VAL A 300 -20.14 17.24 -7.48
C VAL A 300 -21.42 17.17 -6.64
N GLN A 301 -22.52 17.72 -7.16
CA GLN A 301 -23.87 17.40 -6.69
C GLN A 301 -24.14 15.92 -6.99
N PHE A 302 -24.25 15.12 -5.94
CA PHE A 302 -24.94 13.83 -6.00
C PHE A 302 -26.45 14.10 -6.01
N SER A 303 -26.99 14.43 -7.19
CA SER A 303 -28.42 14.25 -7.42
C SER A 303 -28.68 12.79 -7.75
N GLU A 304 -29.68 12.18 -7.10
CA GLU A 304 -30.35 10.97 -7.56
C GLU A 304 -31.09 11.25 -8.88
N VAL A 305 -30.33 11.49 -9.95
CA VAL A 305 -30.88 11.48 -11.29
C VAL A 305 -30.62 10.09 -11.82
N ILE A 306 -31.71 9.38 -12.12
CA ILE A 306 -31.71 8.16 -12.92
C ILE A 306 -30.97 8.50 -14.22
N ASP A 307 -29.70 8.14 -14.28
CA ASP A 307 -28.84 8.33 -15.44
C ASP A 307 -29.26 7.28 -16.48
N PHE A 308 -30.09 7.69 -17.44
CA PHE A 308 -30.50 6.89 -18.62
C PHE A 308 -29.31 6.60 -19.57
N GLY A 309 -28.11 6.36 -19.04
CA GLY A 309 -26.88 6.13 -19.79
C GLY A 309 -26.25 7.39 -20.38
N LYS A 310 -26.67 8.59 -19.98
CA LYS A 310 -26.11 9.86 -20.45
C LYS A 310 -24.65 10.01 -20.05
N ARG A 311 -24.28 9.79 -18.78
CA ARG A 311 -22.86 9.88 -18.36
C ARG A 311 -22.00 8.80 -19.04
N ARG A 312 -22.58 7.62 -19.30
CA ARG A 312 -21.89 6.54 -20.04
C ARG A 312 -21.68 6.89 -21.50
N LYS A 313 -22.69 7.49 -22.15
CA LYS A 313 -22.60 7.99 -23.52
C LYS A 313 -21.53 9.08 -23.63
N GLU A 314 -21.54 10.04 -22.71
CA GLU A 314 -20.52 11.11 -22.66
C GLU A 314 -19.11 10.55 -22.41
N LEU A 315 -18.95 9.56 -21.53
CA LEU A 315 -17.67 8.91 -21.29
C LEU A 315 -17.20 8.11 -22.52
N ALA A 316 -18.11 7.43 -23.21
CA ALA A 316 -17.81 6.71 -24.44
C ALA A 316 -17.40 7.66 -25.57
N GLU A 317 -18.09 8.80 -25.71
CA GLU A 317 -17.75 9.87 -26.65
C GLU A 317 -16.39 10.47 -26.34
N PHE A 318 -16.15 10.86 -25.09
CA PHE A 318 -14.85 11.37 -24.63
C PHE A 318 -13.72 10.35 -24.86
N GLY A 319 -13.95 9.08 -24.51
CA GLY A 319 -12.98 8.01 -24.74
C GLY A 319 -12.65 7.86 -26.22
N ARG A 320 -13.67 7.81 -27.09
CA ARG A 320 -13.48 7.66 -28.55
C ARG A 320 -12.66 8.79 -29.15
N GLN A 321 -12.85 10.03 -28.69
CA GLN A 321 -12.06 11.19 -29.12
C GLN A 321 -10.56 11.05 -28.78
N HIS A 322 -10.22 10.25 -27.76
CA HIS A 322 -8.86 10.06 -27.28
C HIS A 322 -8.39 8.60 -27.36
N HIS A 323 -8.91 7.85 -28.33
CA HIS A 323 -8.50 6.46 -28.61
C HIS A 323 -8.73 5.47 -27.46
N VAL A 324 -9.67 5.75 -26.56
CA VAL A 324 -10.09 4.87 -25.48
C VAL A 324 -11.48 4.32 -25.77
N ARG A 325 -11.60 3.00 -25.92
CA ARG A 325 -12.89 2.32 -26.18
C ARG A 325 -13.36 1.60 -24.93
N LEU A 326 -14.62 1.82 -24.57
CA LEU A 326 -15.25 1.06 -23.48
C LEU A 326 -15.50 -0.39 -23.90
N ASN A 327 -15.33 -1.33 -22.97
CA ASN A 327 -15.70 -2.73 -23.17
C ASN A 327 -17.23 -2.92 -23.17
N HIS A 328 -17.71 -4.13 -23.48
CA HIS A 328 -19.14 -4.44 -23.64
C HIS A 328 -20.00 -4.06 -22.40
N ASN A 329 -19.45 -4.19 -21.19
CA ASN A 329 -20.12 -3.81 -19.94
C ASN A 329 -19.82 -2.36 -19.50
N ALA A 330 -19.10 -1.58 -20.29
CA ALA A 330 -18.64 -0.23 -19.99
C ALA A 330 -17.94 -0.08 -18.62
N SER A 331 -17.30 -1.15 -18.14
CA SER A 331 -16.59 -1.20 -16.85
C SER A 331 -15.10 -0.85 -16.98
N LYS A 332 -14.54 -1.01 -18.19
CA LYS A 332 -13.14 -0.69 -18.49
C LYS A 332 -13.05 0.05 -19.83
N GLY A 333 -12.14 1.01 -19.91
CA GLY A 333 -11.65 1.58 -21.15
C GLY A 333 -10.38 0.85 -21.61
N TRP A 334 -10.28 0.58 -22.90
CA TRP A 334 -9.08 0.11 -23.57
C TRP A 334 -8.50 1.27 -24.39
N CYS A 335 -7.29 1.69 -24.07
CA CYS A 335 -6.57 2.66 -24.88
C CYS A 335 -5.83 1.93 -26.00
N SER A 336 -6.18 2.19 -27.26
CA SER A 336 -5.50 1.59 -28.41
C SER A 336 -4.14 2.22 -28.72
N VAL A 337 -3.84 3.38 -28.12
CA VAL A 337 -2.55 4.06 -28.29
C VAL A 337 -1.50 3.46 -27.35
N CYS A 338 -1.88 3.20 -26.10
CA CYS A 338 -0.97 2.67 -25.06
C CYS A 338 -1.09 1.16 -24.85
N ASP A 339 -1.99 0.50 -25.59
CA ASP A 339 -2.31 -0.92 -25.46
C ASP A 339 -2.55 -1.36 -23.99
N CYS A 340 -3.36 -0.60 -23.25
CA CYS A 340 -3.66 -0.88 -21.84
C CYS A 340 -5.13 -0.69 -21.47
N TYR A 341 -5.59 -1.46 -20.47
CA TYR A 341 -6.90 -1.28 -19.85
C TYR A 341 -6.83 -0.32 -18.68
N MET A 342 -7.89 0.46 -18.50
CA MET A 342 -8.10 1.34 -17.36
C MET A 342 -9.56 1.31 -16.93
N SER A 343 -9.84 1.72 -15.70
CA SER A 343 -11.22 1.82 -15.20
C SER A 343 -12.03 2.82 -16.02
N ALA A 344 -13.29 2.48 -16.30
CA ALA A 344 -14.22 3.34 -17.06
C ALA A 344 -14.69 4.54 -16.23
N HIS A 345 -13.79 5.49 -16.00
CA HIS A 345 -14.07 6.72 -15.27
C HIS A 345 -13.42 7.91 -15.97
N LYS A 346 -14.18 9.00 -16.17
CA LYS A 346 -13.72 10.17 -16.94
C LYS A 346 -12.41 10.75 -16.40
N ARG A 347 -12.26 10.82 -15.07
CA ARG A 347 -11.00 11.25 -14.42
C ARG A 347 -9.81 10.34 -14.76
N VAL A 348 -10.01 9.03 -14.77
CA VAL A 348 -8.94 8.06 -15.11
C VAL A 348 -8.53 8.23 -16.57
N PHE A 349 -9.50 8.40 -17.47
CA PHE A 349 -9.19 8.68 -18.88
C PHE A 349 -8.40 9.98 -19.00
N LYS A 350 -8.85 11.07 -18.36
CA LYS A 350 -8.13 12.36 -18.38
C LYS A 350 -6.68 12.24 -17.88
N ILE A 351 -6.45 11.56 -16.76
CA ILE A 351 -5.09 11.36 -16.21
C ILE A 351 -4.24 10.55 -17.18
N HIS A 352 -4.78 9.43 -17.68
CA HIS A 352 -4.08 8.57 -18.65
C HIS A 352 -3.70 9.35 -19.91
N ILE A 353 -4.65 10.04 -20.53
CA ILE A 353 -4.48 10.78 -21.79
C ILE A 353 -3.46 11.93 -21.62
N ARG A 354 -3.45 12.59 -20.45
CA ARG A 354 -2.50 13.67 -20.14
C ARG A 354 -1.10 13.15 -19.78
N GLY A 355 -0.97 11.87 -19.48
CA GLY A 355 0.28 11.24 -19.03
C GLY A 355 1.37 11.24 -20.10
N TYR A 356 2.62 11.29 -19.65
CA TYR A 356 3.82 11.33 -20.50
C TYR A 356 3.88 10.16 -21.50
N ILE A 357 3.60 8.94 -21.03
CA ILE A 357 3.60 7.73 -21.86
C ILE A 357 2.55 7.82 -22.98
N HIS A 358 1.34 8.31 -22.68
CA HIS A 358 0.28 8.42 -23.70
C HIS A 358 0.66 9.42 -24.79
N LYS A 359 1.13 10.61 -24.38
CA LYS A 359 1.62 11.64 -25.30
C LYS A 359 2.77 11.14 -26.15
N GLY A 360 3.71 10.41 -25.56
CA GLY A 360 4.84 9.87 -26.31
C GLY A 360 4.44 8.81 -27.34
N PHE A 361 3.43 7.98 -27.04
CA PHE A 361 2.88 7.06 -28.04
C PHE A 361 2.11 7.76 -29.15
N LEU A 362 1.36 8.83 -28.86
CA LEU A 362 0.71 9.64 -29.90
C LEU A 362 1.74 10.17 -30.90
N GLU A 363 2.86 10.68 -30.41
CA GLU A 363 3.96 11.18 -31.23
C GLU A 363 4.64 10.08 -32.06
N ILE A 364 5.01 8.96 -31.45
CA ILE A 364 5.65 7.83 -32.16
C ILE A 364 4.74 7.18 -33.21
N GLN A 365 3.42 7.30 -33.04
CA GLN A 365 2.41 6.84 -33.99
C GLN A 365 2.05 7.91 -35.04
N GLY A 366 2.63 9.12 -34.96
CA GLY A 366 2.36 10.22 -35.90
C GLY A 366 0.97 10.84 -35.73
N LEU A 367 0.32 10.64 -34.58
CA LEU A 367 -1.00 11.20 -34.27
C LEU A 367 -0.91 12.62 -33.73
N THR A 368 0.26 13.03 -33.24
CA THR A 368 0.58 14.40 -32.84
C THR A 368 1.93 14.82 -33.42
N PRO A 369 2.17 16.13 -33.62
CA PRO A 369 3.48 16.63 -34.04
C PRO A 369 4.59 16.18 -33.08
N PRO A 370 5.82 15.97 -33.59
CA PRO A 370 6.95 15.65 -32.74
C PRO A 370 7.27 16.83 -31.82
N VAL A 371 7.31 16.55 -30.53
CA VAL A 371 7.72 17.49 -29.48
C VAL A 371 9.09 17.11 -28.94
N HIS A 372 9.42 15.82 -28.98
CA HIS A 372 10.71 15.31 -28.54
C HIS A 372 11.68 15.31 -29.72
N GLU A 373 12.87 15.85 -29.49
CA GLU A 373 13.98 15.71 -30.42
C GLU A 373 14.38 14.22 -30.52
N PRO A 374 14.85 13.75 -31.69
CA PRO A 374 15.38 12.40 -31.82
C PRO A 374 16.47 12.15 -30.78
N GLU A 375 16.27 11.14 -29.92
CA GLU A 375 17.25 10.82 -28.89
C GLU A 375 18.56 10.34 -29.54
N PRO A 376 19.73 10.83 -29.10
CA PRO A 376 21.00 10.37 -29.61
C PRO A 376 21.18 8.87 -29.33
N ARG A 377 21.57 8.10 -30.36
CA ARG A 377 21.89 6.68 -30.24
C ARG A 377 23.29 6.50 -29.65
N ASP A 378 23.38 6.63 -28.33
CA ASP A 378 24.60 6.44 -27.54
C ASP A 378 24.78 4.98 -27.05
N PHE A 379 23.97 4.05 -27.56
CA PHE A 379 24.01 2.63 -27.19
C PHE A 379 24.31 1.72 -28.38
N LYS A 380 24.94 0.58 -28.10
CA LYS A 380 25.15 -0.48 -29.09
C LYS A 380 23.95 -1.42 -29.10
N THR A 381 23.67 -1.97 -30.27
CA THR A 381 22.62 -2.98 -30.46
C THR A 381 23.20 -4.27 -31.03
N ILE A 382 22.66 -5.41 -30.61
CA ILE A 382 23.14 -6.75 -30.94
C ILE A 382 21.95 -7.57 -31.47
N SER A 383 22.21 -8.57 -32.33
CA SER A 383 21.16 -9.48 -32.80
C SER A 383 20.68 -10.37 -31.66
N VAL A 384 19.39 -10.72 -31.65
CA VAL A 384 18.83 -11.70 -30.70
C VAL A 384 19.42 -13.10 -30.89
N TYR A 385 20.07 -13.37 -32.03
CA TYR A 385 20.73 -14.64 -32.35
C TYR A 385 22.20 -14.70 -31.95
N ASP A 386 22.79 -13.59 -31.51
CA ASP A 386 24.19 -13.59 -31.04
C ASP A 386 24.33 -14.21 -29.64
N TYR A 387 23.21 -14.55 -28.99
CA TYR A 387 23.11 -15.15 -27.67
C TYR A 387 22.83 -16.66 -27.74
N SER A 388 23.20 -17.41 -26.70
CA SER A 388 22.70 -18.79 -26.55
C SER A 388 21.20 -18.75 -26.23
N LEU A 389 20.42 -19.56 -26.94
CA LEU A 389 18.97 -19.65 -26.77
C LEU A 389 18.58 -21.06 -26.35
N GLU A 390 17.97 -21.17 -25.18
CA GLU A 390 17.46 -22.42 -24.62
C GLU A 390 15.96 -22.26 -24.34
N TYR A 391 15.13 -23.09 -24.98
CA TYR A 391 13.69 -23.08 -24.70
C TYR A 391 13.37 -24.10 -23.62
N ILE A 392 12.63 -23.68 -22.59
CA ILE A 392 12.14 -24.55 -21.52
C ILE A 392 10.63 -24.75 -21.71
N PRO A 393 10.18 -25.92 -22.23
CA PRO A 393 8.77 -26.15 -22.55
C PRO A 393 7.83 -26.07 -21.33
N SER A 394 8.28 -26.52 -20.16
CA SER A 394 7.50 -26.49 -18.92
C SER A 394 7.19 -25.05 -18.46
N GLU A 395 8.10 -24.11 -18.71
CA GLU A 395 7.97 -22.70 -18.36
C GLU A 395 7.36 -21.86 -19.49
N LYS A 396 7.32 -22.39 -20.72
CA LYS A 396 6.98 -21.65 -21.94
C LYS A 396 7.81 -20.37 -22.07
N ALA A 397 9.11 -20.48 -21.80
CA ALA A 397 10.05 -19.37 -21.76
C ALA A 397 11.40 -19.74 -22.40
N PHE A 398 12.12 -18.71 -22.84
CA PHE A 398 13.50 -18.78 -23.30
C PHE A 398 14.44 -18.36 -22.20
N HIS A 399 15.45 -19.17 -21.97
CA HIS A 399 16.65 -18.86 -21.19
C HIS A 399 17.72 -18.41 -22.17
N ILE A 400 18.18 -17.18 -21.99
CA ILE A 400 19.09 -16.50 -22.91
C ILE A 400 20.40 -16.24 -22.16
N ASP A 401 21.50 -16.84 -22.62
CA ASP A 401 22.83 -16.74 -22.00
C ASP A 401 22.89 -17.13 -20.50
N ASN A 402 21.93 -17.92 -20.01
CA ASN A 402 21.71 -18.18 -18.58
C ASN A 402 21.55 -16.92 -17.72
N LYS A 403 21.20 -15.79 -18.35
CA LYS A 403 21.05 -14.48 -17.70
C LYS A 403 19.61 -13.99 -17.70
N TYR A 404 18.89 -14.25 -18.78
CA TYR A 404 17.53 -13.75 -18.98
C TYR A 404 16.57 -14.91 -19.13
N VAL A 405 15.44 -14.82 -18.45
CA VAL A 405 14.28 -15.68 -18.71
C VAL A 405 13.23 -14.77 -19.33
N VAL A 406 12.77 -15.08 -20.55
CA VAL A 406 11.82 -14.28 -21.34
C VAL A 406 10.69 -15.20 -21.81
N ASP A 407 9.42 -14.82 -21.58
CA ASP A 407 8.30 -15.67 -22.03
C ASP A 407 8.24 -15.72 -23.57
N VAL A 408 7.71 -16.82 -24.13
CA VAL A 408 7.66 -17.02 -25.59
C VAL A 408 6.95 -15.88 -26.32
N PHE A 409 5.85 -15.36 -25.75
CA PHE A 409 5.11 -14.26 -26.38
C PHE A 409 5.94 -12.98 -26.41
N SER A 410 6.53 -12.62 -25.27
CA SER A 410 7.48 -11.50 -25.16
C SER A 410 8.64 -11.65 -26.12
N PHE A 411 9.24 -12.84 -26.24
CA PHE A 411 10.33 -13.11 -27.19
C PHE A 411 9.89 -12.78 -28.62
N PHE A 412 8.72 -13.22 -29.07
CA PHE A 412 8.16 -12.90 -30.38
C PHE A 412 7.50 -11.51 -30.51
N LEU A 413 7.68 -10.61 -29.52
CA LEU A 413 7.07 -9.27 -29.50
C LEU A 413 5.54 -9.33 -29.57
N LEU A 414 4.95 -10.29 -28.88
CA LEU A 414 3.52 -10.52 -28.80
C LEU A 414 3.01 -10.31 -27.36
N PHE A 415 1.80 -9.77 -27.24
CA PHE A 415 1.14 -9.55 -25.94
C PHE A 415 -0.33 -9.94 -26.01
N LYS A 416 -0.75 -10.88 -25.16
CA LYS A 416 -2.15 -11.31 -25.07
C LYS A 416 -2.97 -10.25 -24.35
N ILE A 417 -4.00 -9.73 -25.02
CA ILE A 417 -4.91 -8.76 -24.43
C ILE A 417 -5.99 -9.51 -23.66
N GLU A 418 -5.82 -9.62 -22.35
CA GLU A 418 -6.78 -10.26 -21.45
C GLU A 418 -7.77 -9.24 -20.89
N GLY A 419 -9.09 -9.52 -20.94
CA GLY A 419 -10.09 -8.65 -20.31
C GLY A 419 -11.45 -8.52 -21.00
N ASN A 420 -11.63 -9.05 -22.22
CA ASN A 420 -12.94 -9.14 -22.87
C ASN A 420 -13.25 -10.61 -23.23
N PRO A 421 -14.21 -11.27 -22.54
CA PRO A 421 -14.55 -12.67 -22.79
C PRO A 421 -15.03 -12.94 -24.22
N HIS A 422 -15.53 -11.92 -24.93
CA HIS A 422 -16.05 -12.05 -26.29
C HIS A 422 -15.03 -11.77 -27.39
N VAL A 423 -13.87 -11.18 -27.07
CA VAL A 423 -12.87 -10.80 -28.07
C VAL A 423 -11.47 -11.05 -27.49
N LYS A 424 -10.90 -12.20 -27.85
CA LYS A 424 -9.52 -12.57 -27.48
C LYS A 424 -8.60 -12.19 -28.63
N LYS A 425 -7.73 -11.19 -28.38
CA LYS A 425 -6.77 -10.66 -29.35
C LYS A 425 -5.37 -10.66 -28.77
N THR A 426 -4.38 -10.78 -29.65
CA THR A 426 -2.97 -10.67 -29.34
C THR A 426 -2.40 -9.48 -30.09
N LYS A 427 -1.76 -8.55 -29.38
CA LYS A 427 -1.03 -7.44 -29.99
C LYS A 427 0.32 -7.95 -30.46
N CYS A 428 0.73 -7.64 -31.68
CA CYS A 428 2.13 -7.70 -32.09
C CYS A 428 2.75 -6.31 -32.00
N PHE A 429 3.77 -6.14 -31.16
CA PHE A 429 4.48 -4.88 -31.02
C PHE A 429 5.38 -4.57 -32.22
N ALA A 430 5.93 -5.59 -32.87
CA ALA A 430 6.75 -5.42 -34.07
C ALA A 430 5.94 -4.87 -35.24
N CYS A 431 4.82 -5.54 -35.57
CA CYS A 431 3.95 -5.13 -36.66
C CYS A 431 2.99 -3.99 -36.29
N ASN A 432 2.79 -3.73 -35.00
CA ASN A 432 1.77 -2.83 -34.45
C ASN A 432 0.32 -3.24 -34.79
N GLU A 433 0.05 -4.54 -34.85
CA GLU A 433 -1.24 -5.09 -35.28
C GLU A 433 -1.95 -5.89 -34.19
N LEU A 434 -3.28 -6.02 -34.33
CA LEU A 434 -4.11 -6.87 -33.49
C LEU A 434 -4.45 -8.17 -34.21
N ILE A 435 -3.96 -9.28 -33.69
CA ILE A 435 -4.11 -10.63 -34.22
C ILE A 435 -5.24 -11.34 -33.46
N ALA A 436 -6.06 -12.11 -34.16
CA ALA A 436 -7.04 -12.99 -33.51
C ALA A 436 -6.31 -14.10 -32.73
N GLN A 437 -6.76 -14.42 -31.52
CA GLN A 437 -6.15 -15.50 -30.75
C GLN A 437 -6.21 -16.83 -31.51
N GLY A 438 -5.11 -17.58 -31.49
CA GLY A 438 -4.90 -18.80 -32.26
C GLY A 438 -4.28 -18.58 -33.65
N GLN A 439 -4.19 -17.33 -34.13
CA GLN A 439 -3.52 -17.00 -35.39
C GLN A 439 -2.10 -16.46 -35.20
N GLU A 440 -1.57 -16.43 -33.97
CA GLU A 440 -0.26 -15.84 -33.66
C GLU A 440 0.87 -16.51 -34.44
N ARG A 441 0.85 -17.85 -34.52
CA ARG A 441 1.86 -18.59 -35.28
C ARG A 441 1.84 -18.21 -36.76
N LYS A 442 0.65 -18.18 -37.38
CA LYS A 442 0.52 -17.82 -38.80
C LYS A 442 0.99 -16.40 -39.07
N HIS A 443 0.69 -15.47 -38.15
CA HIS A 443 1.18 -14.10 -38.24
C HIS A 443 2.72 -14.06 -38.16
N CYS A 444 3.32 -14.78 -37.22
CA CYS A 444 4.78 -14.84 -37.11
C CYS A 444 5.45 -15.53 -38.31
N GLU A 445 4.76 -16.44 -39.00
CA GLU A 445 5.26 -17.07 -40.24
C GLU A 445 5.29 -16.09 -41.45
N THR A 446 4.67 -14.90 -41.35
CA THR A 446 4.74 -13.90 -42.42
C THR A 446 6.15 -13.32 -42.58
N ALA A 447 6.54 -13.04 -43.82
CA ALA A 447 7.83 -12.43 -44.13
C ALA A 447 8.00 -11.06 -43.43
N GLU A 448 6.91 -10.27 -43.39
CA GLU A 448 6.90 -8.95 -42.75
C GLU A 448 7.16 -9.03 -41.25
N HIS A 449 6.49 -9.94 -40.53
CA HIS A 449 6.77 -10.11 -39.11
C HIS A 449 8.21 -10.57 -38.87
N LYS A 450 8.69 -11.55 -39.66
CA LYS A 450 10.06 -12.04 -39.56
C LYS A 450 11.08 -10.91 -39.74
N GLU A 451 10.90 -10.06 -40.74
CA GLU A 451 11.75 -8.88 -40.98
C GLU A 451 11.76 -7.94 -39.77
N LYS A 452 10.58 -7.48 -39.34
CA LYS A 452 10.45 -6.55 -38.19
C LYS A 452 10.96 -7.15 -36.88
N PHE A 453 10.79 -8.46 -36.68
CA PHE A 453 11.33 -9.18 -35.53
C PHE A 453 12.87 -9.14 -35.52
N LEU A 454 13.50 -9.33 -36.68
CA LEU A 454 14.97 -9.31 -36.81
C LEU A 454 15.54 -7.89 -36.73
N GLU A 455 14.78 -6.89 -37.17
CA GLU A 455 15.13 -5.47 -37.00
C GLU A 455 15.06 -5.00 -35.55
N ALA A 456 14.22 -5.63 -34.72
CA ALA A 456 14.08 -5.32 -33.31
C ALA A 456 15.28 -5.82 -32.49
N LYS A 457 16.39 -5.09 -32.57
CA LYS A 457 17.68 -5.47 -31.96
C LYS A 457 17.68 -5.29 -30.44
N LEU A 458 18.46 -6.14 -29.77
CA LEU A 458 18.70 -6.04 -28.33
C LEU A 458 19.67 -4.89 -28.06
N ILE A 459 19.35 -4.03 -27.10
CA ILE A 459 20.32 -3.05 -26.58
C ILE A 459 21.38 -3.82 -25.80
N GLU A 460 22.66 -3.59 -26.09
CA GLU A 460 23.77 -4.30 -25.46
C GLU A 460 23.62 -4.27 -23.93
N PRO A 461 23.48 -5.44 -23.28
CA PRO A 461 23.35 -5.51 -21.85
C PRO A 461 24.63 -5.06 -21.16
N GLY A 462 24.47 -4.51 -19.96
CA GLY A 462 25.60 -4.14 -19.12
C GLY A 462 26.48 -5.35 -18.80
N LYS A 463 27.80 -5.24 -18.95
CA LYS A 463 28.74 -6.34 -18.68
C LYS A 463 28.94 -6.63 -17.19
N ASN A 464 28.68 -5.65 -16.33
CA ASN A 464 28.82 -5.73 -14.87
C ASN A 464 27.64 -5.03 -14.18
N LYS A 465 27.47 -5.22 -12.87
CA LYS A 465 26.35 -4.67 -12.10
C LYS A 465 26.24 -3.15 -12.15
N ASP A 466 27.34 -2.46 -12.41
CA ASP A 466 27.43 -1.01 -12.46
C ASP A 466 27.03 -0.43 -13.83
N ALA A 467 26.85 -1.28 -14.85
CA ALA A 467 26.45 -0.85 -16.19
C ALA A 467 24.92 -0.65 -16.30
N PRO A 468 24.46 0.38 -17.04
CA PRO A 468 23.06 0.85 -17.02
C PRO A 468 22.02 -0.16 -17.51
N ASN A 469 22.44 -1.22 -18.22
CA ASN A 469 21.57 -2.28 -18.75
C ASN A 469 21.92 -3.67 -18.19
N PHE A 470 22.60 -3.76 -17.05
CA PHE A 470 22.93 -5.06 -16.45
C PHE A 470 21.66 -5.79 -16.03
N GLY A 471 21.48 -7.03 -16.49
CA GLY A 471 20.28 -7.83 -16.19
C GLY A 471 19.00 -7.28 -16.83
N GLU A 472 19.13 -6.42 -17.86
CA GLU A 472 18.01 -5.89 -18.62
C GLU A 472 17.90 -6.62 -19.96
N TYR A 473 16.68 -6.96 -20.37
CA TYR A 473 16.39 -7.48 -21.72
C TYR A 473 15.53 -6.47 -22.46
N ILE A 474 16.17 -5.48 -23.08
CA ILE A 474 15.50 -4.39 -23.79
C ILE A 474 15.78 -4.48 -25.29
N ARG A 475 14.73 -4.42 -26.10
CA ARG A 475 14.85 -4.30 -27.55
C ARG A 475 14.37 -2.94 -28.03
N GLU A 476 15.09 -2.33 -28.96
CA GLU A 476 14.59 -1.19 -29.72
C GLU A 476 13.79 -1.77 -30.90
N ILE A 477 12.46 -1.61 -30.91
CA ILE A 477 11.61 -2.11 -31.99
C ILE A 477 11.74 -1.20 -33.22
N LYS A 478 11.75 0.11 -32.97
CA LYS A 478 11.97 1.18 -33.96
C LYS A 478 12.51 2.42 -33.22
N PRO A 479 12.99 3.46 -33.91
CA PRO A 479 13.49 4.67 -33.24
C PRO A 479 12.55 5.18 -32.15
N ASN A 480 13.11 5.40 -30.96
CA ASN A 480 12.41 5.86 -29.74
C ASN A 480 11.34 4.90 -29.19
N LEU A 481 11.18 3.68 -29.70
CA LEU A 481 10.22 2.70 -29.18
C LEU A 481 10.94 1.47 -28.63
N TYR A 482 10.86 1.31 -27.33
CA TYR A 482 11.58 0.26 -26.60
C TYR A 482 10.62 -0.79 -26.06
N HIS A 483 11.07 -2.05 -26.03
CA HIS A 483 10.36 -3.18 -25.48
C HIS A 483 11.17 -3.79 -24.33
N CYS A 484 10.58 -3.84 -23.15
CA CYS A 484 11.11 -4.59 -22.02
C CYS A 484 10.62 -6.03 -22.12
N GLY A 485 11.50 -6.98 -22.44
CA GLY A 485 11.13 -8.38 -22.57
C GLY A 485 10.90 -9.11 -21.25
N LEU A 486 11.36 -8.56 -20.12
CA LEU A 486 11.05 -9.11 -18.80
C LEU A 486 9.60 -8.83 -18.40
N CYS A 487 9.10 -7.63 -18.71
CA CYS A 487 7.76 -7.18 -18.38
C CYS A 487 6.75 -7.34 -19.53
N ASN A 488 7.22 -7.66 -20.74
CA ASN A 488 6.45 -7.74 -21.98
C ASN A 488 5.61 -6.47 -22.25
N ARG A 489 6.27 -5.31 -22.20
CA ARG A 489 5.64 -3.99 -22.40
C ARG A 489 6.52 -3.08 -23.24
N THR A 490 5.88 -2.14 -23.94
CA THR A 490 6.55 -1.12 -24.74
C THR A 490 6.55 0.24 -24.06
N PHE A 491 7.56 1.04 -24.34
CA PHE A 491 7.77 2.36 -23.75
C PHE A 491 8.23 3.35 -24.82
N PRO A 492 7.59 4.54 -24.92
CA PRO A 492 8.01 5.59 -25.83
C PRO A 492 9.12 6.43 -25.18
N PHE A 493 10.20 6.66 -25.92
CA PHE A 493 11.40 7.37 -25.49
C PHE A 493 12.13 6.69 -24.32
N ARG A 494 13.43 6.97 -24.20
CA ARG A 494 14.28 6.35 -23.19
C ARG A 494 13.91 6.81 -21.78
N ALA A 495 13.47 8.06 -21.61
CA ALA A 495 13.02 8.56 -20.31
C ALA A 495 11.90 7.69 -19.70
N SER A 496 10.92 7.25 -20.51
CA SER A 496 9.85 6.36 -20.03
C SER A 496 10.40 4.97 -19.67
N LEU A 497 11.34 4.46 -20.47
CA LEU A 497 11.99 3.18 -20.22
C LEU A 497 12.81 3.20 -18.93
N GLU A 498 13.59 4.25 -18.67
CA GLU A 498 14.39 4.35 -17.44
C GLU A 498 13.50 4.47 -16.20
N PHE A 499 12.38 5.21 -16.29
CA PHE A 499 11.39 5.23 -15.22
C PHE A 499 10.79 3.84 -14.96
N HIS A 500 10.51 3.08 -16.02
CA HIS A 500 10.06 1.69 -15.90
C HIS A 500 11.11 0.79 -15.24
N LYS A 501 12.38 0.88 -15.68
CA LYS A 501 13.50 0.10 -15.11
C LYS A 501 13.66 0.39 -13.62
N ALA A 502 13.49 1.63 -13.19
CA ALA A 502 13.55 2.02 -11.78
C ALA A 502 12.35 1.55 -10.95
N SER A 503 11.27 1.05 -11.56
CA SER A 503 10.07 0.61 -10.85
C SER A 503 10.28 -0.69 -10.06
N ASN A 504 9.72 -0.77 -8.86
CA ASN A 504 9.80 -1.97 -8.02
C ASN A 504 9.19 -3.22 -8.71
N GLY A 505 8.20 -3.03 -9.58
CA GLY A 505 7.60 -4.13 -10.35
C GLY A 505 8.61 -4.78 -11.29
N HIS A 506 9.36 -3.94 -12.02
CA HIS A 506 10.44 -4.43 -12.88
C HIS A 506 11.58 -5.05 -12.06
N GLN A 507 12.02 -4.39 -10.98
CA GLN A 507 13.09 -4.91 -10.11
C GLN A 507 12.72 -6.27 -9.50
N SER A 508 11.45 -6.46 -9.07
CA SER A 508 10.97 -7.74 -8.56
C SER A 508 11.00 -8.84 -9.62
N ILE A 509 10.62 -8.56 -10.87
CA ILE A 509 10.68 -9.55 -11.95
C ILE A 509 12.14 -9.91 -12.24
N LYS A 510 13.02 -8.90 -12.26
CA LYS A 510 14.45 -9.06 -12.48
C LYS A 510 15.12 -9.92 -11.40
N THR A 511 14.72 -9.81 -10.12
CA THR A 511 15.30 -10.60 -9.03
C THR A 511 14.70 -12.00 -8.88
N ASN A 512 13.42 -12.19 -9.22
CA ASN A 512 12.68 -13.42 -8.89
C ASN A 512 12.68 -14.49 -10.00
N ARG A 513 13.17 -14.21 -11.21
CA ARG A 513 13.32 -15.24 -12.24
C ARG A 513 14.58 -16.07 -11.99
N ILE A 514 14.46 -17.04 -11.07
CA ILE A 514 15.48 -18.05 -10.81
C ILE A 514 15.45 -19.07 -11.96
N VAL A 515 16.58 -19.26 -12.63
CA VAL A 515 16.77 -20.34 -13.60
C VAL A 515 16.72 -21.67 -12.85
N ASN A 516 15.78 -22.55 -13.18
CA ASN A 516 15.84 -23.94 -12.72
C ASN A 516 16.83 -24.72 -13.60
N PRO A 517 18.05 -25.05 -13.12
CA PRO A 517 19.09 -25.64 -13.96
C PRO A 517 18.77 -27.08 -14.39
N GLU A 518 17.79 -27.73 -13.75
CA GLU A 518 17.45 -29.14 -13.96
C GLU A 518 16.27 -29.34 -14.91
N ALA A 519 15.63 -28.26 -15.39
CA ALA A 519 14.52 -28.37 -16.32
C ALA A 519 15.00 -28.81 -17.72
N PRO A 520 14.33 -29.76 -18.39
CA PRO A 520 14.69 -30.16 -19.75
C PRO A 520 14.63 -28.98 -20.71
N ALA A 521 15.79 -28.57 -21.24
CA ALA A 521 15.92 -27.45 -22.17
C ALA A 521 16.18 -27.94 -23.61
N ILE A 522 15.60 -27.25 -24.58
CA ILE A 522 15.88 -27.42 -26.00
C ILE A 522 16.84 -26.31 -26.42
N VAL A 523 18.08 -26.67 -26.73
CA VAL A 523 19.13 -25.73 -27.13
C VAL A 523 19.03 -25.45 -28.64
N PHE A 524 19.03 -24.17 -29.02
CA PHE A 524 19.02 -23.75 -30.42
C PHE A 524 20.42 -23.32 -30.87
N ASN A 525 20.91 -23.91 -31.96
CA ASN A 525 22.11 -23.40 -32.64
C ASN A 525 21.72 -22.23 -33.54
N THR A 526 22.02 -21.01 -33.10
CA THR A 526 21.66 -19.75 -33.76
C THR A 526 22.44 -19.44 -35.04
N ARG A 527 23.42 -20.27 -35.43
CA ARG A 527 24.30 -20.06 -36.60
C ARG A 527 23.79 -20.65 -37.93
N HIS A 528 22.60 -21.25 -37.95
CA HIS A 528 22.02 -21.86 -39.16
C HIS A 528 20.88 -21.04 -39.75
N ASP A 529 20.72 -21.07 -41.07
CA ASP A 529 19.87 -20.16 -41.86
C ASP A 529 18.34 -20.25 -41.63
N ASP A 530 17.87 -21.10 -40.71
CA ASP A 530 16.43 -21.16 -40.40
C ASP A 530 16.09 -21.35 -38.92
N VAL A 531 16.85 -20.67 -38.05
CA VAL A 531 16.61 -20.67 -36.59
C VAL A 531 15.22 -20.10 -36.27
N TYR A 532 14.77 -19.09 -37.00
CA TYR A 532 13.47 -18.45 -36.78
C TYR A 532 12.30 -19.44 -36.93
N ILE A 533 12.22 -20.19 -38.03
CA ILE A 533 11.12 -21.14 -38.27
C ILE A 533 11.21 -22.33 -37.30
N LYS A 534 12.42 -22.77 -36.94
CA LYS A 534 12.61 -23.80 -35.90
C LYS A 534 12.07 -23.34 -34.54
N LEU A 535 12.40 -22.11 -34.12
CA LEU A 535 11.90 -21.51 -32.88
C LEU A 535 10.36 -21.44 -32.91
N LEU A 536 9.77 -20.93 -33.98
CA LEU A 536 8.31 -20.86 -34.13
C LEU A 536 7.65 -22.23 -34.06
N THR A 537 8.20 -23.20 -34.80
CA THR A 537 7.64 -24.55 -34.91
C THR A 537 7.64 -25.29 -33.57
N ILE A 538 8.65 -25.05 -32.72
CA ILE A 538 8.78 -25.71 -31.42
C ILE A 538 7.99 -24.95 -30.35
N CYS A 539 8.08 -23.63 -30.32
CA CYS A 539 7.60 -22.83 -29.18
C CYS A 539 6.14 -22.39 -29.30
N LEU A 540 5.58 -22.32 -30.50
CA LEU A 540 4.18 -21.95 -30.75
C LEU A 540 3.32 -23.13 -31.25
N LYS A 541 3.82 -24.38 -31.13
CA LYS A 541 3.14 -25.60 -31.62
C LYS A 541 1.85 -25.96 -30.86
N ASP A 542 1.80 -25.67 -29.55
CA ASP A 542 0.81 -26.22 -28.60
C ASP A 542 -0.28 -25.22 -28.15
N GLN A 543 -0.56 -24.18 -28.93
CA GLN A 543 -1.60 -23.19 -28.59
C GLN A 543 -2.84 -23.27 -29.49
N ALA A 544 -2.90 -24.28 -30.37
CA ALA A 544 -4.00 -24.52 -31.33
C ALA A 544 -4.93 -25.68 -30.94
N LYS A 545 -4.83 -26.20 -29.70
CA LYS A 545 -5.79 -27.16 -29.12
C LYS A 545 -6.67 -26.48 -28.09
#